data_AF-A0A956H4D7-F1
#
_entry.id   AF-A0A956H4D7-F1
#
_cell.length_a   1.000
_cell.length_b   1.000
_cell.length_c   1.000
_cell.angle_alpha   90.00
_cell.angle_beta   90.00
_cell.angle_gamma   90.00
#
_symmetry.space_group_name_H-M   'P 1'
#
loop_
_entity.id
_entity.type
_entity.pdbx_description
1 polymer ?
#
loop_
_entity_poly.entity_id
_entity_poly.type
_entity_poly.pdbx_seq_one_letter_code
_entity_poly.pdbx_strand_id
1 'polypeptide(L)'
;MHRLVIPRLPEGSAAPTGDGPTLVEAPSLAGVRLVFGVGSTPEQPPDGEDFHPVYTVAMPVVSAGGLDPDGVYEFDAGAQLELLQSRATRRRWGVRLELELVQSSEAINAAELWIETPWGDGDPRPMLLGPARGTPLTGGGRSLVLASSPVTTVAAARALGGRFTMILRDADPHGGGAATIESTALEVELDLGRYEFE
;
A
#
# COMPACT_ATOMS: atom_id res chain seq x y z
N MET A 1 -2.53 6.13 13.90
CA MET A 1 -2.36 6.29 12.45
C MET A 1 -0.91 5.99 12.15
N HIS A 2 -0.62 4.85 11.52
CA HIS A 2 0.75 4.51 11.16
C HIS A 2 1.21 5.32 9.95
N ARG A 3 2.48 5.71 10.00
CA ARG A 3 3.18 6.45 8.95
C ARG A 3 4.32 5.61 8.42
N LEU A 4 4.48 5.59 7.10
CA LEU A 4 5.64 5.03 6.43
C LEU A 4 6.27 6.11 5.56
N VAL A 5 7.58 6.28 5.67
CA VAL A 5 8.36 7.20 4.83
C VAL A 5 9.27 6.36 3.96
N ILE A 6 9.12 6.49 2.65
CA ILE A 6 10.00 5.85 1.67
C ILE A 6 10.95 6.93 1.13
N PRO A 7 12.26 6.82 1.36
CA PRO A 7 13.20 7.84 0.95
C PRO A 7 13.26 7.97 -0.58
N ARG A 8 13.56 9.19 -1.04
CA ARG A 8 13.93 9.46 -2.42
C ARG A 8 15.21 8.71 -2.80
N LEU A 9 15.39 8.44 -4.08
CA LEU A 9 16.63 7.87 -4.58
C LEU A 9 17.71 8.97 -4.73
N PRO A 10 18.98 8.67 -4.40
CA PRO A 10 20.07 9.64 -4.50
C PRO A 10 20.62 9.82 -5.93
N GLU A 11 20.24 8.98 -6.89
CA GLU A 11 20.82 8.90 -8.23
C GLU A 11 19.72 8.85 -9.31
N GLY A 12 19.86 9.60 -10.41
CA GLY A 12 19.11 9.35 -11.66
C GLY A 12 18.55 10.57 -12.40
N SER A 13 18.49 11.74 -11.79
CA SER A 13 18.11 13.02 -12.42
C SER A 13 18.41 14.14 -11.42
N ALA A 14 18.86 15.31 -11.90
CA ALA A 14 19.01 16.46 -11.03
C ALA A 14 17.62 16.83 -10.48
N ALA A 15 17.54 17.10 -9.16
CA ALA A 15 16.34 17.71 -8.60
C ALA A 15 15.98 18.96 -9.43
N PRO A 16 14.69 19.22 -9.71
CA PRO A 16 14.28 20.37 -10.50
C PRO A 16 14.95 21.63 -9.94
N THR A 17 15.80 22.26 -10.75
CA THR A 17 16.53 23.47 -10.37
C THR A 17 15.61 24.67 -10.61
N GLY A 18 14.92 25.11 -9.57
CA GLY A 18 14.10 26.33 -9.60
C GLY A 18 14.06 26.98 -8.23
N ASP A 19 14.21 28.30 -8.19
CA ASP A 19 13.99 29.08 -6.97
C ASP A 19 12.47 29.25 -6.77
N GLY A 20 11.81 28.23 -6.22
CA GLY A 20 10.39 28.29 -5.88
C GLY A 20 9.72 26.95 -5.58
N PRO A 21 8.47 26.96 -5.08
CA PRO A 21 7.69 25.75 -4.89
C PRO A 21 7.54 24.98 -6.21
N THR A 22 7.90 23.71 -6.19
CA THR A 22 7.82 22.82 -7.34
C THR A 22 6.76 21.76 -7.10
N LEU A 23 5.78 21.69 -8.00
CA LEU A 23 4.80 20.61 -8.00
C LEU A 23 5.35 19.43 -8.81
N VAL A 24 5.42 18.26 -8.20
CA VAL A 24 5.78 17.00 -8.89
C VAL A 24 4.55 16.12 -9.05
N GLU A 25 4.61 15.20 -10.02
CA GLU A 25 3.55 14.23 -10.24
C GLU A 25 3.35 13.34 -9.00
N ALA A 26 2.09 13.19 -8.57
CA ALA A 26 1.72 12.28 -7.49
C ALA A 26 2.03 10.83 -7.86
N PRO A 27 2.27 9.93 -6.89
CA PRO A 27 2.30 8.51 -7.20
C PRO A 27 0.95 8.07 -7.79
N SER A 28 0.97 7.07 -8.65
CA SER A 28 -0.26 6.44 -9.15
C SER A 28 -0.45 5.05 -8.53
N LEU A 29 -1.69 4.71 -8.18
CA LEU A 29 -2.05 3.36 -7.77
C LEU A 29 -2.18 2.47 -9.03
N ALA A 30 -1.36 1.41 -9.11
CA ALA A 30 -1.37 0.46 -10.22
C ALA A 30 -2.14 -0.83 -9.90
N GLY A 31 -2.28 -1.18 -8.62
CA GLY A 31 -2.98 -2.39 -8.23
C GLY A 31 -3.26 -2.46 -6.74
N VAL A 32 -4.38 -3.10 -6.41
CA VAL A 32 -4.73 -3.50 -5.05
C VAL A 32 -4.76 -5.03 -5.00
N ARG A 33 -4.10 -5.61 -4.01
CA ARG A 33 -3.99 -7.06 -3.85
C ARG A 33 -4.32 -7.47 -2.43
N LEU A 34 -5.13 -8.51 -2.29
CA LEU A 34 -5.31 -9.24 -1.05
C LEU A 34 -4.60 -10.58 -1.18
N VAL A 35 -3.54 -10.72 -0.41
CA VAL A 35 -2.69 -11.90 -0.44
C VAL A 35 -3.00 -12.74 0.79
N PHE A 36 -3.50 -13.95 0.55
CA PHE A 36 -3.80 -14.94 1.55
C PHE A 36 -2.65 -15.94 1.60
N GLY A 37 -2.15 -16.18 2.80
CA GLY A 37 -0.96 -16.99 3.01
C GLY A 37 -0.98 -17.74 4.32
N VAL A 38 0.06 -18.54 4.51
CA VAL A 38 0.27 -19.39 5.69
C VAL A 38 1.72 -19.24 6.17
N GLY A 39 1.98 -19.63 7.42
CA GLY A 39 3.33 -19.74 7.94
C GLY A 39 4.01 -21.03 7.50
N SER A 40 5.33 -21.11 7.69
CA SER A 40 6.12 -22.32 7.48
C SER A 40 5.62 -23.47 8.34
N THR A 41 5.26 -23.18 9.60
CA THR A 41 4.77 -24.17 10.55
C THR A 41 3.24 -24.25 10.59
N PRO A 42 2.63 -25.45 10.65
CA PRO A 42 1.17 -25.61 10.61
C PRO A 42 0.39 -24.92 11.73
N GLU A 43 0.95 -24.93 12.94
CA GLU A 43 0.25 -24.49 14.16
C GLU A 43 0.42 -23.00 14.45
N GLN A 44 1.43 -22.35 13.86
CA GLN A 44 1.66 -20.93 14.08
C GLN A 44 0.95 -20.11 13.01
N PRO A 45 0.21 -19.06 13.40
CA PRO A 45 -0.28 -18.08 12.45
C PRO A 45 0.89 -17.41 11.72
N PRO A 46 0.75 -17.08 10.43
CA PRO A 46 1.79 -16.33 9.73
C PRO A 46 1.93 -14.93 10.31
N ASP A 47 3.13 -14.38 10.18
CA ASP A 47 3.47 -13.02 10.60
C ASP A 47 4.29 -12.29 9.52
N GLY A 48 4.81 -11.10 9.84
CA GLY A 48 5.59 -10.31 8.87
C GLY A 48 6.88 -10.98 8.37
N GLU A 49 7.46 -11.89 9.14
CA GLU A 49 8.73 -12.57 8.82
C GLU A 49 8.48 -13.96 8.18
N ASP A 50 7.42 -14.65 8.60
CA ASP A 50 7.02 -15.97 8.10
C ASP A 50 5.63 -15.93 7.44
N PHE A 51 5.58 -15.44 6.20
CA PHE A 51 4.38 -15.40 5.38
C PHE A 51 4.65 -15.95 3.97
N HIS A 52 4.01 -17.07 3.65
CA HIS A 52 4.08 -17.71 2.33
C HIS A 52 2.76 -17.46 1.59
N PRO A 53 2.77 -16.62 0.54
CA PRO A 53 1.59 -16.41 -0.31
C PRO A 53 1.10 -17.73 -0.91
N VAL A 54 -0.21 -17.98 -0.81
CA VAL A 54 -0.84 -19.18 -1.40
C VAL A 54 -1.92 -18.78 -2.41
N TYR A 55 -2.70 -17.75 -2.08
CA TYR A 55 -3.81 -17.30 -2.91
C TYR A 55 -3.81 -15.77 -2.97
N THR A 56 -4.05 -15.19 -4.14
CA THR A 56 -4.05 -13.74 -4.33
C THR A 56 -5.28 -13.33 -5.10
N VAL A 57 -6.01 -12.38 -4.55
CA VAL A 57 -7.03 -11.63 -5.28
C VAL A 57 -6.42 -10.31 -5.69
N ALA A 58 -6.39 -10.04 -7.00
CA ALA A 58 -5.83 -8.82 -7.56
C ALA A 58 -6.93 -8.00 -8.23
N MET A 59 -7.03 -6.74 -7.83
CA MET A 59 -7.89 -5.73 -8.43
C MET A 59 -6.99 -4.78 -9.23
N PRO A 60 -6.90 -4.93 -10.55
CA PRO A 60 -6.07 -4.06 -11.38
C PRO A 60 -6.66 -2.66 -11.40
N VAL A 61 -5.82 -1.64 -11.16
CA VAL A 61 -6.25 -0.24 -11.16
C VAL A 61 -5.84 0.40 -12.47
N VAL A 62 -6.82 0.61 -13.36
CA VAL A 62 -6.57 1.25 -14.67
C VAL A 62 -6.43 2.77 -14.52
N SER A 63 -7.18 3.36 -13.58
CA SER A 63 -7.00 4.73 -13.09
C SER A 63 -7.52 4.81 -11.66
N ALA A 64 -6.85 5.58 -10.79
CA ALA A 64 -7.34 5.83 -9.44
C ALA A 64 -8.73 6.49 -9.52
N GLY A 65 -9.74 5.88 -8.89
CA GLY A 65 -11.14 6.33 -8.96
C GLY A 65 -11.88 5.97 -10.26
N GLY A 66 -11.32 5.11 -11.12
CA GLY A 66 -11.92 4.74 -12.41
C GLY A 66 -12.78 3.49 -12.41
N LEU A 67 -12.78 2.70 -11.33
CA LEU A 67 -13.50 1.42 -11.26
C LEU A 67 -14.97 1.58 -10.83
N ASP A 68 -15.24 2.50 -9.90
CA ASP A 68 -16.59 2.83 -9.41
C ASP A 68 -16.80 4.36 -9.49
N PRO A 69 -17.98 4.88 -9.90
CA PRO A 69 -18.33 6.30 -9.76
C PRO A 69 -18.10 6.91 -8.37
N ASP A 70 -18.09 6.13 -7.29
CA ASP A 70 -17.76 6.62 -5.94
C ASP A 70 -16.26 6.54 -5.58
N GLY A 71 -15.47 5.84 -6.39
CA GLY A 71 -14.02 5.70 -6.26
C GLY A 71 -13.56 4.77 -5.13
N VAL A 72 -14.44 3.99 -4.51
CA VAL A 72 -14.12 3.04 -3.44
C VAL A 72 -13.84 1.65 -4.02
N TYR A 73 -12.79 0.98 -3.53
CA TYR A 73 -12.52 -0.41 -3.90
C TYR A 73 -13.09 -1.36 -2.85
N GLU A 74 -13.99 -2.24 -3.26
CA GLU A 74 -14.75 -3.08 -2.32
C GLU A 74 -14.41 -4.57 -2.43
N PHE A 75 -14.18 -5.24 -1.29
CA PHE A 75 -13.97 -6.68 -1.20
C PHE A 75 -14.10 -7.22 0.23
N ASP A 76 -14.96 -8.21 0.52
CA ASP A 76 -15.00 -8.79 1.88
C ASP A 76 -13.80 -9.72 2.15
N ALA A 77 -12.70 -9.13 2.64
CA ALA A 77 -11.49 -9.85 3.01
C ALA A 77 -11.72 -10.81 4.17
N GLY A 78 -12.66 -10.49 5.07
CA GLY A 78 -13.03 -11.31 6.21
C GLY A 78 -13.73 -12.59 5.79
N ALA A 79 -14.77 -12.49 4.94
CA ALA A 79 -15.50 -13.65 4.44
C ALA A 79 -14.58 -14.60 3.66
N GLN A 80 -13.68 -14.06 2.83
CA GLN A 80 -12.73 -14.88 2.10
C GLN A 80 -11.73 -15.58 3.04
N LEU A 81 -11.25 -14.90 4.08
CA LEU A 81 -10.38 -15.52 5.08
C LEU A 81 -11.11 -16.62 5.86
N GLU A 82 -12.34 -16.38 6.29
CA GLU A 82 -13.19 -17.36 6.98
C GLU A 82 -13.44 -18.61 6.12
N LEU A 83 -13.69 -18.41 4.83
CA LEU A 83 -13.87 -19.51 3.87
C LEU A 83 -12.60 -20.37 3.75
N LEU A 84 -11.42 -19.74 3.68
CA LEU A 84 -10.15 -20.46 3.64
C LEU A 84 -9.88 -21.21 4.94
N GLN A 85 -10.12 -20.57 6.09
CA GLN A 85 -9.93 -21.17 7.41
C GLN A 85 -10.86 -22.37 7.66
N SER A 86 -12.10 -22.30 7.18
CA SER A 86 -13.07 -23.40 7.31
C SER A 86 -12.79 -24.61 6.41
N ARG A 87 -12.17 -24.38 5.23
CA ARG A 87 -11.91 -25.45 4.25
C ARG A 87 -10.50 -26.04 4.32
N ALA A 88 -9.50 -25.24 4.70
CA ALA A 88 -8.09 -25.62 4.68
C ALA A 88 -7.49 -25.58 6.10
N THR A 89 -7.98 -26.46 6.98
CA THR A 89 -7.73 -26.45 8.43
C THR A 89 -6.34 -26.90 8.87
N ARG A 90 -5.54 -27.48 7.96
CA ARG A 90 -4.20 -28.01 8.29
C ARG A 90 -3.17 -26.93 8.60
N ARG A 91 -3.45 -25.67 8.27
CA ARG A 91 -2.56 -24.54 8.53
C ARG A 91 -3.36 -23.35 9.02
N ARG A 92 -2.71 -22.48 9.79
CA ARG A 92 -3.25 -21.17 10.13
C ARG A 92 -3.09 -20.22 8.94
N TRP A 93 -4.20 -19.62 8.54
CA TRP A 93 -4.24 -18.65 7.44
C TRP A 93 -4.17 -17.23 7.97
N GLY A 94 -3.50 -16.38 7.21
CA GLY A 94 -3.58 -14.94 7.35
C GLY A 94 -3.79 -14.27 6.00
N VAL A 95 -4.10 -12.98 6.05
CA VAL A 95 -4.27 -12.12 4.89
C VAL A 95 -3.47 -10.84 5.07
N ARG A 96 -2.90 -10.34 3.98
CA ARG A 96 -2.18 -9.07 3.90
C ARG A 96 -2.75 -8.25 2.75
N LEU A 97 -2.96 -6.96 3.00
CA LEU A 97 -3.26 -5.98 1.95
C LEU A 97 -1.95 -5.53 1.31
N GLU A 98 -1.92 -5.44 -0.02
CA GLU A 98 -0.81 -4.91 -0.80
C GLU A 98 -1.32 -3.84 -1.77
N LEU A 99 -0.69 -2.67 -1.78
CA LEU A 99 -0.93 -1.55 -2.69
C LEU A 99 0.31 -1.35 -3.54
N GLU A 100 0.14 -1.49 -4.85
CA GLU A 100 1.20 -1.24 -5.83
C GLU A 100 1.16 0.21 -6.28
N LEU A 101 2.23 0.94 -5.99
CA LEU A 101 2.41 2.34 -6.29
C LEU A 101 3.47 2.51 -7.35
N VAL A 102 3.20 3.34 -8.34
CA VAL A 102 4.16 3.74 -9.38
C VAL A 102 4.55 5.18 -9.17
N GLN A 103 5.87 5.43 -9.21
CA GLN A 103 6.43 6.78 -9.21
C GLN A 103 7.14 7.03 -10.53
N SER A 104 6.89 8.20 -11.13
CA SER A 104 7.56 8.62 -12.35
C SER A 104 9.04 8.94 -12.10
N SER A 105 9.83 8.94 -13.16
CA SER A 105 11.28 9.22 -13.10
C SER A 105 11.62 10.61 -12.56
N GLU A 106 10.70 11.56 -12.69
CA GLU A 106 10.85 12.92 -12.14
C GLU A 106 10.68 12.91 -10.62
N ALA A 107 9.67 12.21 -10.13
CA ALA A 107 9.31 12.16 -8.72
C ALA A 107 10.33 11.41 -7.84
N ILE A 108 10.94 10.33 -8.34
CA ILE A 108 11.75 9.41 -7.52
C ILE A 108 12.96 10.05 -6.83
N ASN A 109 13.51 11.14 -7.39
CA ASN A 109 14.68 11.85 -6.87
C ASN A 109 14.32 13.21 -6.25
N ALA A 110 13.10 13.69 -6.48
CA ALA A 110 12.69 15.02 -6.05
C ALA A 110 12.37 15.05 -4.54
N ALA A 111 11.55 14.10 -4.08
CA ALA A 111 10.94 14.15 -2.75
C ALA A 111 10.75 12.76 -2.13
N GLU A 112 10.60 12.73 -0.80
CA GLU A 112 10.27 11.51 -0.05
C GLU A 112 8.80 11.16 -0.27
N LEU A 113 8.48 9.86 -0.29
CA LEU A 113 7.10 9.39 -0.36
C LEU A 113 6.59 9.15 1.06
N TRP A 114 5.64 9.98 1.48
CA TRP A 114 4.95 9.90 2.75
C TRP A 114 3.66 9.13 2.58
N ILE A 115 3.47 8.11 3.41
CA ILE A 115 2.30 7.23 3.37
C ILE A 115 1.63 7.26 4.74
N GLU A 116 0.35 7.54 4.69
CA GLU A 116 -0.56 7.64 5.81
C GLU A 116 -1.60 6.53 5.68
N THR A 117 -1.64 5.63 6.66
CA THR A 117 -2.54 4.46 6.66
C THR A 117 -3.69 4.64 7.65
N PRO A 118 -4.85 4.00 7.45
CA PRO A 118 -5.99 4.11 8.36
C PRO A 118 -5.76 3.42 9.72
N TRP A 119 -4.64 2.71 9.87
CA TRP A 119 -4.40 1.81 10.98
C TRP A 119 -3.92 2.53 12.25
N GLY A 120 -4.45 2.12 13.40
CA GLY A 120 -4.09 2.63 14.73
C GLY A 120 -2.75 2.10 15.23
N ASP A 121 -2.46 2.27 16.52
CA ASP A 121 -1.25 1.70 17.12
C ASP A 121 -1.38 0.17 17.22
N GLY A 122 -0.31 -0.56 16.89
CA GLY A 122 -0.30 -2.04 16.87
C GLY A 122 -0.35 -2.62 15.46
N ASP A 123 -1.01 -3.76 15.28
CA ASP A 123 -1.23 -4.39 13.97
C ASP A 123 -2.62 -4.00 13.40
N PRO A 124 -2.76 -3.90 12.08
CA PRO A 124 -1.71 -4.08 11.06
C PRO A 124 -0.71 -2.90 11.00
N ARG A 125 0.55 -3.19 10.64
CA ARG A 125 1.61 -2.21 10.42
C ARG A 125 1.94 -2.05 8.94
N PRO A 126 2.21 -0.84 8.43
CA PRO A 126 2.70 -0.68 7.06
C PRO A 126 4.16 -1.16 6.94
N MET A 127 4.44 -1.82 5.83
CA MET A 127 5.77 -2.25 5.44
C MET A 127 5.95 -2.11 3.93
N LEU A 128 7.20 -1.90 3.48
CA LEU A 128 7.55 -1.96 2.08
C LEU A 128 8.01 -3.39 1.75
N LEU A 129 7.37 -4.02 0.76
CA LEU A 129 7.78 -5.33 0.28
C LEU A 129 8.86 -5.21 -0.81
N GLY A 130 9.83 -6.11 -0.73
CA GLY A 130 10.93 -6.18 -1.69
C GLY A 130 12.02 -5.15 -1.42
N PRO A 131 12.82 -4.77 -2.44
CA PRO A 131 13.94 -3.86 -2.26
C PRO A 131 13.46 -2.44 -1.93
N ALA A 132 14.14 -1.76 -1.01
CA ALA A 132 13.84 -0.37 -0.65
C ALA A 132 13.88 0.61 -1.83
N ARG A 133 14.63 0.27 -2.89
CA ARG A 133 14.69 1.07 -4.12
C ARG A 133 13.48 0.90 -5.04
N GLY A 134 12.63 -0.10 -4.80
CA GLY A 134 11.55 -0.51 -5.70
C GLY A 134 12.04 -1.31 -6.91
N THR A 135 11.08 -1.70 -7.74
CA THR A 135 11.32 -2.37 -9.03
C THR A 135 11.40 -1.32 -10.13
N PRO A 136 12.50 -1.24 -10.91
CA PRO A 136 12.63 -0.24 -11.97
C PRO A 136 11.61 -0.49 -13.09
N LEU A 137 11.04 0.60 -13.64
CA LEU A 137 10.10 0.55 -14.76
C LEU A 137 10.74 1.05 -16.06
N THR A 138 10.17 0.60 -17.18
CA THR A 138 10.46 1.19 -18.49
C THR A 138 10.02 2.66 -18.48
N GLY A 139 10.97 3.57 -18.69
CA GLY A 139 10.76 5.02 -18.50
C GLY A 139 11.49 5.63 -17.30
N GLY A 140 12.21 4.83 -16.50
CA GLY A 140 13.09 5.34 -15.45
C GLY A 140 12.40 5.62 -14.11
N GLY A 141 11.09 5.36 -14.01
CA GLY A 141 10.35 5.35 -12.75
C GLY A 141 10.58 4.06 -11.95
N ARG A 142 9.79 3.89 -10.87
CA ARG A 142 9.79 2.67 -10.06
C ARG A 142 8.39 2.24 -9.64
N SER A 143 8.22 0.93 -9.45
CA SER A 143 7.09 0.33 -8.74
C SER A 143 7.50 -0.03 -7.31
N LEU A 144 6.63 0.29 -6.35
CA LEU A 144 6.76 0.01 -4.93
C LEU A 144 5.52 -0.79 -4.48
N VAL A 145 5.70 -1.75 -3.58
CA VAL A 145 4.57 -2.49 -3.00
C VAL A 145 4.50 -2.19 -1.51
N LEU A 146 3.58 -1.29 -1.15
CA LEU A 146 3.19 -1.07 0.24
C LEU A 146 2.34 -2.25 0.69
N ALA A 147 2.58 -2.77 1.89
CA ALA A 147 1.79 -3.85 2.43
C ALA A 147 1.49 -3.69 3.92
N SER A 148 0.45 -4.37 4.39
CA SER A 148 0.16 -4.53 5.81
C SER A 148 1.03 -5.63 6.43
N SER A 149 1.18 -5.69 7.76
CA SER A 149 1.49 -6.96 8.41
C SER A 149 0.32 -7.93 8.18
N PRO A 150 0.57 -9.25 8.10
CA PRO A 150 -0.50 -10.22 7.98
C PRO A 150 -1.42 -10.19 9.20
N VAL A 151 -2.73 -10.28 8.97
CA VAL A 151 -3.74 -10.42 10.01
C VAL A 151 -4.44 -11.77 9.88
N THR A 152 -4.85 -12.34 11.00
CA THR A 152 -5.28 -13.75 11.07
C THR A 152 -6.72 -13.92 11.56
N THR A 153 -7.36 -12.83 11.96
CA THR A 153 -8.77 -12.82 12.36
C THR A 153 -9.64 -12.20 11.28
N VAL A 154 -10.88 -12.68 11.17
CA VAL A 154 -11.89 -12.16 10.22
C VAL A 154 -12.14 -10.66 10.45
N ALA A 155 -12.26 -10.25 11.70
CA ALA A 155 -12.47 -8.84 12.04
C ALA A 155 -11.29 -7.95 11.62
N ALA A 156 -10.05 -8.40 11.87
CA ALA A 156 -8.87 -7.65 11.45
C ALA A 156 -8.72 -7.62 9.92
N ALA A 157 -9.09 -8.69 9.22
CA ALA A 157 -9.10 -8.73 7.76
C ALA A 157 -10.04 -7.67 7.16
N ARG A 158 -11.25 -7.51 7.71
CA ARG A 158 -12.19 -6.45 7.30
C ARG A 158 -11.68 -5.05 7.63
N ALA A 159 -10.93 -4.92 8.72
CA ALA A 159 -10.33 -3.66 9.14
C ALA A 159 -9.01 -3.31 8.42
N LEU A 160 -8.56 -4.12 7.45
CA LEU A 160 -7.40 -3.77 6.62
C LEU A 160 -7.67 -2.57 5.70
N GLY A 161 -8.94 -2.32 5.37
CA GLY A 161 -9.38 -1.22 4.52
C GLY A 161 -9.38 0.14 5.25
N GLY A 162 -9.96 1.13 4.59
CA GLY A 162 -10.04 2.52 5.03
C GLY A 162 -9.38 3.47 4.05
N ARG A 163 -9.15 4.71 4.49
CA ARG A 163 -8.51 5.75 3.69
C ARG A 163 -6.99 5.72 3.84
N PHE A 164 -6.31 5.63 2.71
CA PHE A 164 -4.87 5.77 2.58
C PHE A 164 -4.56 7.09 1.89
N THR A 165 -3.55 7.79 2.37
CA THR A 165 -3.08 9.04 1.79
C THR A 165 -1.61 8.89 1.45
N MET A 166 -1.26 9.15 0.19
CA MET A 166 0.13 9.16 -0.28
C MET A 166 0.47 10.54 -0.85
N ILE A 167 1.59 11.10 -0.42
CA ILE A 167 2.07 12.40 -0.89
C ILE A 167 3.58 12.38 -1.04
N LEU A 168 4.07 13.01 -2.10
CA LEU A 168 5.49 13.30 -2.27
C LEU A 168 5.79 14.64 -1.63
N ARG A 169 6.77 14.69 -0.73
CA ARG A 169 7.16 15.92 -0.05
C ARG A 169 8.62 15.88 0.39
N ASP A 170 9.32 17.01 0.27
CA ASP A 170 10.72 17.18 0.72
C ASP A 170 10.85 17.68 2.17
N ALA A 171 9.72 17.86 2.85
CA ALA A 171 9.62 18.20 4.26
C ALA A 171 8.50 17.38 4.92
N ASP A 172 8.62 17.10 6.23
CA ASP A 172 7.58 16.40 6.98
C ASP A 172 6.24 17.17 6.91
N PRO A 173 5.14 16.55 6.42
CA PRO A 173 3.83 17.19 6.35
C PRO A 173 3.27 17.63 7.71
N HIS A 174 3.77 17.06 8.83
CA HIS A 174 3.35 17.40 10.20
C HIS A 174 4.38 18.22 10.97
N GLY A 175 5.57 18.42 10.41
CA GLY A 175 6.69 19.09 11.08
C GLY A 175 6.61 20.63 11.08
N GLY A 176 5.58 21.22 10.48
CA GLY A 176 5.39 22.67 10.40
C GLY A 176 6.33 23.40 9.43
N GLY A 177 7.23 22.68 8.75
CA GLY A 177 8.07 23.22 7.68
C GLY A 177 7.31 23.33 6.36
N ALA A 178 7.48 24.45 5.66
CA ALA A 178 7.00 24.58 4.28
C ALA A 178 7.81 23.67 3.37
N ALA A 179 7.14 22.82 2.59
CA ALA A 179 7.78 22.06 1.53
C ALA A 179 8.13 22.99 0.37
N THR A 180 9.27 22.71 -0.25
CA THR A 180 9.67 23.34 -1.51
C THR A 180 9.35 22.45 -2.70
N ILE A 181 9.18 21.15 -2.48
CA ILE A 181 8.74 20.18 -3.49
C ILE A 181 7.59 19.38 -2.89
N GLU A 182 6.43 19.39 -3.56
CA GLU A 182 5.29 18.55 -3.16
C GLU A 182 4.50 18.03 -4.35
N SER A 183 3.72 16.97 -4.16
CA SER A 183 2.67 16.55 -5.10
C SER A 183 1.29 16.86 -4.56
N THR A 184 0.27 16.74 -5.40
CA THR A 184 -1.10 16.50 -4.90
C THR A 184 -1.13 15.18 -4.12
N ALA A 185 -2.03 15.08 -3.13
CA ALA A 185 -2.24 13.82 -2.43
C ALA A 185 -2.96 12.81 -3.35
N LEU A 186 -2.46 11.57 -3.37
CA LEU A 186 -3.22 10.42 -3.84
C LEU A 186 -4.02 9.88 -2.64
N GLU A 187 -5.34 9.96 -2.72
CA GLU A 187 -6.24 9.31 -1.77
C GLU A 187 -6.75 7.98 -2.36
N VAL A 188 -6.69 6.93 -1.56
CA VAL A 188 -7.22 5.60 -1.92
C VAL A 188 -8.17 5.16 -0.81
N GLU A 189 -9.42 4.87 -1.16
CA GLU A 189 -10.44 4.40 -0.22
C GLU A 189 -10.79 2.94 -0.52
N LEU A 190 -10.63 2.08 0.49
CA LEU A 190 -10.89 0.64 0.38
C LEU A 190 -11.96 0.23 1.40
N ASP A 191 -13.05 -0.38 0.97
CA ASP A 191 -13.99 -1.05 1.86
C ASP A 191 -13.73 -2.55 1.83
N LEU A 192 -13.10 -3.08 2.88
CA LEU A 192 -12.79 -4.50 2.97
C LEU A 192 -13.81 -5.30 3.80
N GLY A 193 -14.96 -4.71 4.11
CA GLY A 193 -16.00 -5.28 4.94
C GLY A 193 -17.14 -5.97 4.20
N ARG A 194 -17.31 -5.68 2.90
CA ARG A 194 -18.44 -6.13 2.07
C ARG A 194 -18.05 -6.24 0.60
N TYR A 195 -18.91 -6.88 -0.18
CA TYR A 195 -18.83 -6.88 -1.65
C TYR A 195 -19.75 -5.80 -2.23
N GLU A 196 -19.39 -5.29 -3.41
CA GLU A 196 -20.15 -4.29 -4.18
C GLU A 196 -21.54 -4.77 -4.61
N PHE A 197 -21.71 -6.08 -4.80
CA PHE A 197 -22.95 -6.69 -5.25
C PHE A 197 -23.50 -7.65 -4.19
N GLU A 198 -24.10 -7.11 -3.14
CA GLU A 198 -24.99 -7.84 -2.22
C GLU A 198 -26.47 -7.52 -2.47
#